data_AF-A0A0D4BYF4-F1
#
_entry.id   AF-A0A0D4BYF4-F1
#
_cell.length_a   1.000
_cell.length_b   1.000
_cell.length_c   1.000
_cell.angle_alpha   90.00
_cell.angle_beta   90.00
_cell.angle_gamma   90.00
#
_symmetry.space_group_name_H-M   'P 1'
#
loop_
_entity.id
_entity.type
_entity.pdbx_description
1 polymer ?
#
loop_
_entity_poly.entity_id
_entity_poly.type
_entity_poly.pdbx_seq_one_letter_code
_entity_poly.pdbx_strand_id
1 'polypeptide(L)'
;METNDPGKGVSPEEARELLNLAKGEESATKNPQLSWWFFIVQAVALAMIFIAQVFPAPFSSGVAILGILVALILGIRNVFYRRGYGVVGLDGDAAFPYLLIMLVLAGIPAVLAIGFEEWWLWLVAGVLAGLVTLEMGRRYRKATGNA
;
A
#
# COMPACT_ATOMS: atom_id res chain seq x y z
N MET A 1 15.86 -3.85 -51.94
CA MET A 1 15.85 -4.88 -50.88
C MET A 1 17.19 -4.78 -50.19
N GLU A 2 17.28 -3.95 -49.16
CA GLU A 2 18.48 -3.89 -48.31
C GLU A 2 18.45 -5.10 -47.38
N THR A 3 19.58 -5.81 -47.37
CA THR A 3 19.83 -7.02 -46.62
C THR A 3 20.04 -6.69 -45.15
N ASN A 4 19.22 -7.25 -44.27
CA ASN A 4 19.47 -7.27 -42.83
C ASN A 4 20.81 -7.96 -42.55
N ASP A 5 21.78 -7.18 -42.07
CA ASP A 5 23.08 -7.66 -41.59
C ASP A 5 22.91 -8.20 -40.15
N PRO A 6 23.07 -9.52 -39.92
CA PRO A 6 22.89 -10.14 -38.60
C PRO A 6 24.04 -9.83 -37.62
N GLY A 7 25.01 -8.98 -37.98
CA GLY A 7 26.22 -8.70 -37.20
C GLY A 7 26.23 -7.44 -36.33
N LYS A 8 25.20 -6.57 -36.36
CA LYS A 8 25.14 -5.43 -35.44
C LYS A 8 24.71 -5.90 -34.05
N GLY A 9 25.70 -6.27 -33.24
CA GLY A 9 25.52 -6.42 -31.79
C GLY A 9 24.87 -5.16 -31.23
N VAL A 10 23.80 -5.34 -30.46
CA VAL A 10 23.08 -4.27 -29.77
C VAL A 10 24.12 -3.40 -29.06
N SER A 11 24.14 -2.10 -29.34
CA SER A 11 25.08 -1.22 -28.66
C SER A 11 24.86 -1.27 -27.14
N PRO A 12 25.88 -1.08 -26.29
CA PRO A 12 25.69 -1.09 -24.85
C PRO A 12 24.62 -0.10 -24.36
N GLU A 13 24.36 0.97 -25.12
CA GLU A 13 23.30 1.95 -24.85
C GLU A 13 21.92 1.40 -25.21
N GLU A 14 21.74 0.83 -26.42
CA GLU A 14 20.48 0.16 -26.81
C GLU A 14 20.18 -1.04 -25.89
N ALA A 15 21.20 -1.77 -25.43
CA ALA A 15 21.02 -2.88 -24.50
C ALA A 15 20.54 -2.39 -23.13
N ARG A 16 21.05 -1.25 -22.65
CA ARG A 16 20.57 -0.61 -21.41
C ARG A 16 19.16 -0.06 -21.57
N GLU A 17 18.86 0.52 -22.72
CA GLU A 17 17.53 1.07 -23.02
C GLU A 17 16.48 -0.05 -23.08
N LEU A 18 16.76 -1.14 -23.81
CA LEU A 18 15.91 -2.33 -23.86
C LEU A 18 15.74 -2.98 -22.49
N LEU A 19 16.80 -3.02 -21.67
CA LEU A 19 16.72 -3.56 -20.32
C LEU A 19 15.90 -2.66 -19.37
N ASN A 20 15.94 -1.33 -19.56
CA ASN A 20 15.10 -0.39 -18.83
C ASN A 20 13.63 -0.49 -19.27
N LEU A 21 13.38 -0.68 -20.57
CA LEU A 21 12.05 -0.89 -21.14
C LEU A 21 11.43 -2.18 -20.61
N ALA A 22 12.19 -3.28 -20.66
CA ALA A 22 11.77 -4.58 -20.12
C ALA A 22 11.47 -4.52 -18.61
N LYS A 23 12.30 -3.80 -17.82
CA LYS A 23 12.03 -3.56 -16.40
C LYS A 23 10.76 -2.73 -16.17
N GLY A 24 10.50 -1.75 -17.03
CA GLY A 24 9.26 -0.95 -17.00
C GLY A 24 8.02 -1.80 -17.26
N GLU A 25 8.06 -2.64 -18.29
CA GLU A 25 6.97 -3.57 -18.64
C GLU A 25 6.77 -4.66 -17.58
N GLU A 26 7.86 -5.21 -17.02
CA GLU A 26 7.80 -6.19 -15.93
C GLU A 26 7.15 -5.60 -14.68
N SER A 27 7.49 -4.35 -14.33
CA SER A 27 6.88 -3.62 -13.20
C SER A 27 5.40 -3.32 -13.43
N ALA A 28 5.03 -2.91 -14.65
CA ALA A 28 3.65 -2.67 -15.04
C ALA A 28 2.79 -3.96 -14.99
N THR A 29 3.38 -5.10 -15.34
CA THR A 29 2.71 -6.41 -15.31
C THR A 29 2.60 -6.96 -13.88
N LYS A 30 3.55 -6.62 -13.00
CA LYS A 30 3.56 -7.03 -11.59
C LYS A 30 2.50 -6.35 -10.73
N ASN A 31 2.11 -5.10 -11.01
CA ASN A 31 1.24 -4.30 -10.12
C ASN A 31 -0.13 -3.94 -10.74
N PRO A 32 -1.03 -4.91 -10.96
CA PRO A 32 -2.34 -4.65 -11.54
C PRO A 32 -3.19 -3.78 -10.61
N GLN A 33 -3.96 -2.85 -11.18
CA GLN A 33 -4.79 -1.89 -10.44
C GLN A 33 -5.68 -2.55 -9.38
N LEU A 34 -5.62 -2.04 -8.15
CA LEU A 34 -6.48 -2.44 -7.04
C LEU A 34 -7.81 -1.67 -7.09
N SER A 35 -8.90 -2.34 -6.70
CA SER A 35 -10.22 -1.72 -6.62
C SER A 35 -10.23 -0.61 -5.58
N TRP A 36 -10.93 0.49 -5.86
CA TRP A 36 -11.09 1.58 -4.88
C TRP A 36 -11.70 1.12 -3.57
N TRP A 37 -12.63 0.17 -3.63
CA TRP A 37 -13.27 -0.42 -2.46
C TRP A 37 -12.28 -1.07 -1.51
N PHE A 38 -11.19 -1.65 -2.01
CA PHE A 38 -10.14 -2.21 -1.16
C PHE A 38 -9.52 -1.12 -0.27
N PHE A 39 -9.19 0.04 -0.83
CA PHE A 39 -8.60 1.14 -0.08
C PHE A 39 -9.59 1.76 0.91
N ILE A 40 -10.88 1.85 0.55
CA ILE A 40 -11.92 2.30 1.48
C ILE A 40 -12.00 1.36 2.68
N VAL A 41 -12.08 0.04 2.44
CA VAL A 41 -12.20 -0.93 3.53
C VAL A 41 -10.96 -0.95 4.42
N GLN A 42 -9.76 -0.86 3.84
CA GLN A 42 -8.51 -0.75 4.59
C GLN A 42 -8.45 0.54 5.42
N ALA A 43 -8.84 1.68 4.84
CA ALA A 43 -8.86 2.96 5.55
C ALA A 43 -9.82 2.92 6.74
N VAL A 44 -11.01 2.35 6.56
CA VAL A 44 -11.99 2.19 7.63
C VAL A 44 -11.50 1.22 8.71
N ALA A 45 -10.95 0.07 8.32
CA ALA A 45 -10.41 -0.91 9.26
C ALA A 45 -9.29 -0.30 10.13
N LEU A 46 -8.35 0.41 9.50
CA LEU A 46 -7.24 1.07 10.20
C LEU A 46 -7.74 2.19 11.11
N ALA A 47 -8.64 3.05 10.63
CA ALA A 47 -9.23 4.10 11.47
C ALA A 47 -9.96 3.53 12.70
N MET A 48 -10.70 2.44 12.51
CA MET A 48 -11.43 1.76 13.59
C MET A 48 -10.51 1.18 14.66
N ILE A 49 -9.32 0.68 14.30
CA ILE A 49 -8.34 0.16 15.28
C ILE A 49 -7.93 1.25 16.28
N PHE A 50 -7.66 2.47 15.79
CA PHE A 50 -7.28 3.60 16.64
C PHE A 50 -8.48 4.14 17.42
N ILE A 51 -9.62 4.37 16.77
CA ILE A 51 -10.83 4.89 17.42
C ILE A 51 -11.34 3.94 18.51
N ALA A 52 -11.18 2.63 18.33
CA ALA A 52 -11.54 1.63 19.33
C ALA A 52 -10.84 1.83 20.68
N GLN A 53 -9.64 2.42 20.69
CA GLN A 53 -8.87 2.67 21.92
C GLN A 53 -9.50 3.73 22.83
N VAL A 54 -10.50 4.47 22.36
CA VAL A 54 -11.30 5.38 23.20
C VAL A 54 -12.23 4.61 24.14
N PHE A 55 -12.54 3.35 23.84
CA PHE A 55 -13.48 2.54 24.59
C PHE A 55 -12.78 1.64 25.63
N PRO A 56 -13.52 1.15 26.64
CA PRO A 56 -13.00 0.20 27.61
C PRO A 56 -12.41 -1.07 26.98
N ALA A 57 -11.40 -1.63 27.63
CA ALA A 57 -10.56 -2.74 27.15
C ALA A 57 -11.29 -3.91 26.46
N PRO A 58 -12.41 -4.47 26.96
CA PRO A 58 -13.05 -5.61 26.27
C PRO A 58 -13.61 -5.23 24.89
N PHE A 59 -14.12 -4.00 24.74
CA PHE A 59 -14.63 -3.52 23.45
C PHE A 59 -13.47 -3.10 22.53
N SER A 60 -12.50 -2.35 23.07
CA SER A 60 -11.32 -1.92 22.32
C SER A 60 -10.57 -3.11 21.70
N SER A 61 -10.28 -4.14 22.50
CA SER A 61 -9.52 -5.31 22.07
C SER A 61 -10.25 -6.08 20.97
N GLY A 62 -11.56 -6.29 21.11
CA GLY A 62 -12.36 -6.99 20.12
C GLY A 62 -12.37 -6.28 18.76
N VAL A 63 -12.59 -4.97 18.76
CA VAL A 63 -12.61 -4.16 17.53
C VAL A 63 -11.23 -4.06 16.90
N ALA A 64 -10.17 -3.90 17.70
CA ALA A 64 -8.80 -3.85 17.20
C ALA A 64 -8.39 -5.17 16.53
N ILE A 65 -8.67 -6.31 17.18
CA ILE A 65 -8.41 -7.64 16.60
C ILE A 65 -9.17 -7.81 15.29
N LEU A 66 -10.47 -7.48 15.28
CA LEU A 66 -11.27 -7.60 14.07
C LEU A 66 -10.76 -6.69 12.94
N GLY A 67 -10.35 -5.46 13.25
CA GLY A 67 -9.77 -4.52 12.30
C GLY A 67 -8.43 -4.99 11.74
N ILE A 68 -7.59 -5.63 12.56
CA ILE A 68 -6.33 -6.23 12.13
C ILE A 68 -6.59 -7.42 11.20
N LEU A 69 -7.51 -8.33 11.57
CA LEU A 69 -7.88 -9.48 10.74
C LEU A 69 -8.48 -9.02 9.40
N VAL A 70 -9.45 -8.12 9.47
CA VAL A 70 -9.70 -7.00 8.55
C VAL A 70 -8.66 -6.79 7.44
N ALA A 71 -7.68 -5.99 7.85
CA ALA A 71 -6.59 -5.50 7.04
C ALA A 71 -5.70 -6.62 6.50
N LEU A 72 -5.36 -7.62 7.33
CA LEU A 72 -4.49 -8.73 6.96
C LEU A 72 -5.13 -9.65 5.92
N ILE A 73 -6.35 -10.12 6.15
CA ILE A 73 -7.03 -11.07 5.25
C ILE A 73 -7.26 -10.40 3.89
N LEU A 74 -7.77 -9.17 3.88
CA LEU A 74 -7.99 -8.46 2.62
C LEU A 74 -6.68 -8.07 1.95
N GLY A 75 -5.67 -7.65 2.71
CA GLY A 75 -4.34 -7.34 2.20
C GLY A 75 -3.72 -8.56 1.53
N ILE A 76 -3.62 -9.67 2.26
CA ILE A 76 -3.08 -10.94 1.77
C ILE A 76 -3.82 -11.40 0.50
N ARG A 77 -5.17 -11.43 0.55
CA ARG A 77 -5.98 -11.90 -0.58
C ARG A 77 -5.84 -11.03 -1.83
N ASN A 78 -5.87 -9.71 -1.69
CA ASN A 78 -5.90 -8.81 -2.84
C ASN A 78 -4.51 -8.43 -3.36
N VAL A 79 -3.49 -8.44 -2.50
CA VAL A 79 -2.11 -8.07 -2.86
C VAL A 79 -1.31 -9.30 -3.29
N PHE A 80 -1.37 -10.42 -2.57
CA PHE A 80 -0.51 -11.58 -2.83
C PHE A 80 -1.18 -12.72 -3.59
N TYR A 81 -2.49 -12.94 -3.37
CA TYR A 81 -3.22 -14.10 -3.92
C TYR A 81 -4.27 -13.70 -4.95
N ARG A 82 -3.91 -12.83 -5.89
CA ARG A 82 -4.85 -12.40 -6.94
C ARG A 82 -5.00 -13.48 -8.00
N ARG A 83 -6.25 -13.89 -8.29
CA ARG A 83 -6.57 -14.88 -9.33
C ARG A 83 -6.08 -14.38 -10.71
N GLY A 84 -5.20 -15.15 -11.36
CA GLY A 84 -4.70 -14.87 -12.70
C GLY A 84 -3.27 -14.32 -12.77
N TYR A 85 -2.64 -14.02 -11.64
CA TYR A 85 -1.24 -13.56 -11.57
C TYR A 85 -0.47 -14.40 -10.54
N GLY A 86 0.84 -14.58 -10.75
CA GLY A 86 1.73 -15.19 -9.76
C GLY A 86 1.79 -14.37 -8.47
N VAL A 87 2.31 -14.94 -7.39
CA VAL A 87 2.49 -14.21 -6.11
C VAL A 87 3.35 -12.97 -6.37
N VAL A 88 2.75 -11.79 -6.25
CA VAL A 88 3.45 -10.51 -6.42
C VAL A 88 4.08 -10.15 -5.08
N GLY A 89 5.41 -9.99 -5.06
CA GLY A 89 6.13 -9.52 -3.89
C GLY A 89 5.80 -8.05 -3.59
N LEU A 90 5.84 -7.66 -2.32
CA LEU A 90 5.78 -6.26 -1.90
C LEU A 90 6.94 -5.49 -2.54
N ASP A 91 6.63 -4.46 -3.32
CA ASP A 91 7.61 -3.46 -3.72
C ASP A 91 7.95 -2.60 -2.49
N GLY A 92 9.06 -2.92 -1.85
CA GLY A 92 9.52 -2.27 -0.61
C GLY A 92 9.76 -0.77 -0.79
N ASP A 93 10.25 -0.35 -1.96
CA ASP A 93 10.54 1.05 -2.26
C ASP A 93 9.25 1.86 -2.42
N ALA A 94 8.19 1.25 -2.96
CA ALA A 94 6.87 1.86 -3.03
C ALA A 94 6.13 1.85 -1.67
N ALA A 95 6.35 0.83 -0.84
CA ALA A 95 5.69 0.68 0.46
C ALA A 95 6.33 1.54 1.55
N PHE A 96 7.64 1.78 1.50
CA PHE A 96 8.38 2.48 2.55
C PHE A 96 7.87 3.90 2.84
N PRO A 97 7.63 4.78 1.84
CA PRO A 97 7.09 6.10 2.11
C PRO A 97 5.72 6.06 2.80
N TYR A 98 4.87 5.11 2.43
CA TYR A 98 3.56 4.92 3.09
C TYR A 98 3.73 4.51 4.55
N LEU A 99 4.60 3.55 4.84
CA LEU A 99 4.87 3.11 6.22
C LEU A 99 5.42 4.25 7.07
N LEU A 100 6.35 5.06 6.53
CA LEU A 100 6.91 6.21 7.23
C LEU A 100 5.84 7.27 7.52
N ILE A 101 5.01 7.62 6.53
CA ILE A 101 3.92 8.60 6.70
C ILE A 101 2.90 8.07 7.72
N MET A 102 2.54 6.79 7.66
CA MET A 102 1.61 6.17 8.59
C MET A 102 2.16 6.18 10.03
N LEU A 103 3.45 5.86 10.20
CA LEU A 103 4.13 5.91 11.50
C LEU A 103 4.14 7.32 12.07
N VAL A 104 4.43 8.33 11.24
CA VAL A 104 4.49 9.72 11.70
C VAL A 104 3.09 10.25 12.00
N LEU A 105 2.14 10.08 11.08
CA LEU A 105 0.83 10.73 11.19
C LEU A 105 -0.15 9.97 12.09
N ALA A 106 -0.12 8.64 12.12
CA ALA A 106 -0.99 7.86 13.01
C ALA A 106 -0.24 7.35 14.26
N GLY A 107 1.00 6.90 14.07
CA GLY A 107 1.80 6.34 15.16
C GLY A 107 2.20 7.38 16.22
N ILE A 108 2.67 8.57 15.84
CA ILE A 108 3.05 9.60 16.83
C ILE A 108 1.85 10.00 17.70
N PRO A 109 0.67 10.37 17.16
CA PRO A 109 -0.49 10.68 18.00
C PRO A 109 -0.90 9.50 18.89
N ALA A 110 -0.83 8.26 18.40
CA ALA A 110 -1.12 7.07 19.22
C ALA A 110 -0.13 6.90 20.39
N VAL A 111 1.17 7.10 20.16
CA VAL A 111 2.18 7.06 21.23
C VAL A 111 1.96 8.17 22.25
N LEU A 112 1.63 9.38 21.78
CA LEU A 112 1.29 10.50 22.66
C LEU A 112 0.01 10.22 23.45
N ALA A 113 -0.99 9.58 22.84
CA ALA A 113 -2.21 9.17 23.53
C ALA A 113 -1.93 8.24 24.71
N ILE A 114 -0.99 7.31 24.54
CA ILE A 114 -0.54 6.41 25.62
C ILE A 114 0.25 7.19 26.68
N GLY A 115 1.21 8.02 26.27
CA GLY A 115 2.11 8.72 27.19
C GLY A 115 1.44 9.82 28.02
N PHE A 116 0.42 10.47 27.47
CA PHE A 116 -0.32 11.56 28.13
C PHE A 116 -1.71 11.14 28.62
N GLU A 117 -2.14 9.90 28.38
CA GLU A 117 -3.48 9.40 28.70
C GLU A 117 -4.63 10.21 28.07
N GLU A 118 -4.35 10.84 26.92
CA GLU A 118 -5.27 11.75 26.23
C GLU A 118 -6.09 11.01 25.15
N TRP A 119 -7.37 10.81 25.41
CA TRP A 119 -8.25 9.97 24.57
C TRP A 119 -8.49 10.53 23.15
N TRP A 120 -8.52 11.85 22.99
CA TRP A 120 -8.83 12.49 21.71
C TRP A 120 -7.72 12.26 20.66
N LEU A 121 -6.48 11.98 21.10
CA LEU A 121 -5.37 11.67 20.22
C LEU A 121 -5.57 10.36 19.45
N TRP A 122 -6.34 9.41 20.00
CA TRP A 122 -6.75 8.20 19.29
C TRP A 122 -7.67 8.49 18.11
N LEU A 123 -8.56 9.48 18.25
CA LEU A 123 -9.41 9.93 17.15
C LEU A 123 -8.57 10.57 16.04
N VAL A 124 -7.60 11.41 16.42
CA VAL A 124 -6.67 12.04 15.47
C VAL A 124 -5.86 10.98 14.73
N ALA A 125 -5.30 10.00 15.45
CA ALA A 125 -4.57 8.88 14.86
C ALA A 125 -5.44 8.10 13.86
N GLY A 126 -6.70 7.81 14.21
CA GLY A 126 -7.63 7.10 13.36
C GLY A 126 -7.99 7.85 12.08
N VAL A 127 -8.30 9.15 12.18
CA VAL A 127 -8.58 10.00 11.01
C VAL A 127 -7.37 10.07 10.09
N LEU A 128 -6.17 10.28 10.64
CA LEU A 128 -4.94 10.37 9.86
C LEU A 128 -4.60 9.04 9.19
N ALA A 129 -4.77 7.91 9.89
CA ALA A 129 -4.58 6.59 9.32
C ALA A 129 -5.50 6.34 8.11
N GLY A 130 -6.79 6.70 8.24
CA GLY A 130 -7.76 6.59 7.16
C GLY A 130 -7.37 7.45 5.95
N LEU A 131 -7.05 8.73 6.19
CA LEU A 131 -6.68 9.67 5.12
C LEU A 131 -5.41 9.25 4.38
N VAL A 132 -4.37 8.84 5.11
CA VAL A 132 -3.11 8.36 4.52
C VAL A 132 -3.35 7.13 3.65
N THR A 133 -4.20 6.21 4.10
CA THR A 133 -4.56 5.01 3.35
C THR A 133 -5.31 5.34 2.06
N LEU A 134 -6.29 6.26 2.12
CA LEU A 134 -7.03 6.71 0.94
C LEU A 134 -6.15 7.47 -0.04
N GLU A 135 -5.30 8.37 0.45
CA GLU A 135 -4.37 9.14 -0.37
C GLU A 135 -3.35 8.23 -1.06
N MET A 136 -2.83 7.23 -0.35
CA MET A 136 -1.98 6.20 -0.97
C MET A 136 -2.76 5.42 -2.03
N GLY A 137 -3.98 4.98 -1.75
CA GLY A 137 -4.82 4.33 -2.75
C GLY A 137 -5.05 5.19 -3.99
N ARG A 138 -5.24 6.50 -3.82
CA ARG A 138 -5.41 7.45 -4.90
C ARG A 138 -4.14 7.58 -5.74
N ARG A 139 -2.97 7.69 -5.09
CA ARG A 139 -1.66 7.74 -5.76
C ARG A 139 -1.35 6.44 -6.50
N TYR A 140 -1.59 5.30 -5.87
CA TYR A 140 -1.42 3.98 -6.45
C TYR A 140 -2.27 3.81 -7.71
N ARG A 141 -3.56 4.13 -7.62
CA ARG A 141 -4.47 4.07 -8.78
C ARG A 141 -4.14 5.08 -9.85
N LYS A 142 -3.57 6.26 -9.53
CA LYS A 142 -3.07 7.21 -10.52
C LYS A 142 -1.83 6.66 -11.25
N ALA A 143 -0.93 6.01 -10.53
CA ALA A 143 0.30 5.43 -11.08
C ALA A 143 0.02 4.19 -11.95
N THR A 144 -0.96 3.38 -11.58
CA THR A 144 -1.35 2.15 -12.29
C THR A 144 -2.49 2.36 -13.29
N GLY A 145 -3.15 3.52 -13.24
CA GLY A 145 -4.40 3.91 -13.94
C GLY A 145 -4.28 4.35 -15.39
N ASN A 146 -3.08 4.75 -15.82
CA ASN A 146 -2.81 5.29 -17.16
C ASN A 146 -2.00 4.30 -18.00
N ALA A 147 -2.56 3.11 -18.24
CA ALA A 147 -2.12 2.17 -19.26
C ALA A 147 -3.29 1.84 -20.19
#